data_AF-A0A6M3L9A3-F1
#
_entry.id   AF-A0A6M3L9A3-F1
#
_cell.length_a   1.000
_cell.length_b   1.000
_cell.length_c   1.000
_cell.angle_alpha   90.00
_cell.angle_beta   90.00
_cell.angle_gamma   90.00
#
_symmetry.space_group_name_H-M   'P 1'
#
loop_
_entity.id
_entity.type
_entity.pdbx_description
1 polymer ?
#
loop_
_entity_poly.entity_id
_entity_poly.type
_entity_poly.pdbx_seq_one_letter_code
_entity_poly.pdbx_strand_id
1 'polypeptide(L)'
;MNIEEYADILNLTLVIRRYHNQSNRWSAAFEDCETKDDATSSILASESGEGQTPAAAVNDYVVKIQGKLLVQHAGSSNLRRDVIVPMTLTGLGKPQPCTP
;
A
#
# COMPACT_ATOMS: atom_id res chain seq x y z
N MET A 1 -1.99 -11.84 -7.11
CA MET A 1 -0.80 -11.06 -6.77
C MET A 1 -1.04 -10.50 -5.39
N ASN A 2 -0.20 -10.85 -4.43
CA ASN A 2 -0.27 -10.29 -3.09
C ASN A 2 0.49 -8.94 -3.04
N ILE A 3 0.30 -8.18 -1.96
CA ILE A 3 0.91 -6.85 -1.83
C ILE A 3 2.44 -6.88 -1.78
N GLU A 4 3.04 -7.98 -1.31
CA GLU A 4 4.49 -8.16 -1.22
C GLU A 4 5.08 -8.33 -2.64
N GLU A 5 4.50 -9.24 -3.44
CA GLU A 5 4.83 -9.42 -4.85
C GLU A 5 4.63 -8.12 -5.65
N TYR A 6 3.56 -7.39 -5.38
CA TYR A 6 3.30 -6.11 -6.03
C TYR A 6 4.36 -5.06 -5.66
N ALA A 7 4.77 -5.02 -4.40
CA ALA A 7 5.84 -4.14 -3.94
C ALA A 7 7.17 -4.48 -4.61
N ASP A 8 7.51 -5.77 -4.70
CA ASP A 8 8.74 -6.24 -5.33
C ASP A 8 8.80 -5.88 -6.82
N ILE A 9 7.70 -6.10 -7.56
CA ILE A 9 7.62 -5.80 -9.01
C ILE A 9 7.86 -4.32 -9.29
N LEU A 10 7.33 -3.45 -8.43
CA LEU A 10 7.39 -2.00 -8.63
C LEU A 10 8.55 -1.32 -7.88
N ASN A 11 9.32 -2.11 -7.11
CA ASN A 11 10.36 -1.64 -6.21
C ASN A 11 9.81 -0.58 -5.22
N LEU A 12 8.77 -0.95 -4.49
CA LEU A 12 8.11 -0.16 -3.46
C LEU A 12 8.49 -0.66 -2.07
N THR A 13 8.44 0.23 -1.07
CA THR A 13 8.64 -0.14 0.33
C THR A 13 7.31 -0.07 1.07
N LEU A 14 6.80 -1.23 1.48
CA LEU A 14 5.63 -1.31 2.37
C LEU A 14 6.08 -1.04 3.82
N VAL A 15 5.57 0.04 4.40
CA VAL A 15 5.90 0.45 5.76
C VAL A 15 4.73 0.12 6.68
N ILE A 16 5.00 -0.70 7.71
CA ILE A 16 4.04 -1.05 8.75
C ILE A 16 4.50 -0.41 10.06
N ARG A 17 3.67 0.47 10.63
CA ARG A 17 3.99 1.22 11.87
C ARG A 17 3.04 0.83 12.99
N ARG A 18 3.58 0.66 14.19
CA ARG A 18 2.80 0.45 15.42
C ARG A 18 2.72 1.74 16.22
N TYR A 19 1.51 2.16 16.59
CA TYR A 19 1.25 3.32 17.43
C TYR A 19 0.77 2.86 18.81
N HIS A 20 1.72 2.63 19.72
CA HIS A 20 1.44 2.13 21.08
C HIS A 20 0.54 3.06 21.90
N ASN A 21 0.60 4.37 21.64
CA ASN A 21 -0.17 5.40 22.33
C ASN A 21 -1.58 5.64 21.75
N GLN A 22 -1.96 4.95 20.67
CA GLN A 22 -3.26 5.11 20.00
C GLN A 22 -3.99 3.77 19.98
N SER A 23 -4.35 3.28 21.17
CA SER A 23 -5.01 1.99 21.36
C SER A 23 -4.26 0.80 20.74
N ASN A 24 -2.91 0.86 20.75
CA ASN A 24 -2.06 -0.14 20.09
C ASN A 24 -2.38 -0.36 18.59
N ARG A 25 -2.87 0.66 17.87
CA ARG A 25 -3.18 0.51 16.43
C ARG A 25 -1.92 0.27 15.60
N TRP A 26 -2.16 -0.33 14.45
CA TRP A 26 -1.22 -0.51 13.36
C TRP A 26 -1.67 0.29 12.15
N SER A 27 -0.70 0.83 11.41
CA SER A 27 -0.94 1.47 10.13
C SER A 27 -0.03 0.87 9.06
N ALA A 28 -0.51 0.77 7.83
CA ALA A 28 0.24 0.30 6.68
C ALA A 28 0.13 1.28 5.51
N ALA A 29 1.24 1.59 4.86
CA ALA A 29 1.26 2.42 3.66
C ALA A 29 2.51 2.11 2.82
N PHE A 30 2.46 2.41 1.52
CA PHE A 30 3.69 2.45 0.71
C PHE A 30 4.43 3.75 0.96
N GLU A 31 5.74 3.67 1.15
CA GLU A 31 6.59 4.86 1.31
C GLU A 31 6.64 5.68 0.01
N ASP A 32 6.66 7.00 0.15
CA ASP A 32 6.67 7.98 -0.94
C ASP A 32 5.58 7.77 -2.01
N CYS A 33 4.45 7.21 -1.59
CA CYS A 33 3.31 6.94 -2.47
C CYS A 33 2.06 7.72 -2.05
N GLU A 34 1.34 8.18 -3.05
CA GLU A 34 0.00 8.75 -2.93
C GLU A 34 -0.93 8.04 -3.91
N THR A 35 -2.24 8.26 -3.78
CA THR A 35 -3.23 7.71 -4.71
C THR A 35 -4.01 8.79 -5.45
N LYS A 36 -4.50 8.41 -6.62
CA LYS A 36 -5.51 9.11 -7.39
C LYS A 36 -6.62 8.14 -7.76
N ASP A 37 -7.86 8.61 -7.85
CA ASP A 37 -8.97 7.77 -8.29
C ASP A 37 -8.80 7.31 -9.74
N ASP A 38 -8.31 8.20 -10.62
CA ASP A 38 -8.03 7.90 -12.03
C ASP A 38 -6.97 8.86 -12.62
N ALA A 39 -6.63 8.65 -13.90
CA ALA A 39 -5.60 9.41 -14.61
C ALA A 39 -5.92 10.90 -14.80
N THR A 40 -7.21 11.27 -14.77
CA THR A 40 -7.68 12.64 -14.92
C THR A 40 -7.79 13.37 -13.58
N SER A 41 -7.79 12.64 -12.47
CA SER A 41 -7.82 13.23 -11.14
C SER A 41 -6.58 14.08 -10.87
N SER A 42 -6.84 15.32 -10.45
CA SER A 42 -5.82 16.29 -10.05
C SER A 42 -5.52 16.23 -8.54
N ILE A 43 -6.26 15.42 -7.78
CA ILE A 43 -6.15 15.32 -6.33
C ILE A 43 -5.29 14.10 -5.99
N LEU A 44 -4.29 14.33 -5.15
CA LEU A 44 -3.45 13.28 -4.57
C LEU A 44 -3.90 13.07 -3.11
N ALA A 45 -4.02 11.80 -2.72
CA ALA A 45 -4.37 11.43 -1.35
C ALA A 45 -3.30 10.51 -0.77
N SER A 46 -2.75 10.87 0.39
CA SER A 46 -1.89 10.00 1.19
C SER A 46 -2.76 8.96 1.92
N GLU A 47 -2.93 7.80 1.29
CA GLU A 47 -3.72 6.71 1.85
C GLU A 47 -2.90 5.91 2.86
N SER A 48 -3.57 5.42 3.91
CA SER A 48 -3.01 4.46 4.84
C SER A 48 -4.10 3.51 5.31
N GLY A 49 -3.72 2.25 5.51
CA GLY A 49 -4.57 1.25 6.12
C GLY A 49 -4.45 1.25 7.63
N GLU A 50 -5.51 0.83 8.30
CA GLU A 50 -5.64 0.88 9.75
C GLU A 50 -6.09 -0.47 10.30
N GLY A 51 -5.57 -0.88 11.46
CA GLY A 51 -5.96 -2.14 12.07
C GLY A 51 -5.44 -2.37 13.47
N GLN A 52 -6.01 -3.35 14.17
CA GLN A 52 -5.52 -3.81 15.48
C GLN A 52 -4.38 -4.82 15.37
N THR A 53 -4.09 -5.31 14.17
CA THR A 53 -2.97 -6.19 13.86
C THR A 53 -2.26 -5.67 12.59
N PRO A 54 -0.97 -6.03 12.39
CA PRO A 54 -0.26 -5.70 11.15
C PRO A 54 -1.02 -6.16 9.90
N ALA A 55 -1.50 -7.40 9.90
CA ALA A 55 -2.23 -7.97 8.77
C ALA A 55 -3.56 -7.25 8.51
N ALA A 56 -4.28 -6.83 9.56
CA ALA A 56 -5.51 -6.07 9.40
C ALA A 56 -5.25 -4.70 8.76
N ALA A 57 -4.19 -3.99 9.21
CA ALA A 57 -3.83 -2.70 8.62
C ALA A 57 -3.42 -2.83 7.14
N VAL A 58 -2.67 -3.88 6.79
CA VAL A 58 -2.31 -4.14 5.39
C VAL A 58 -3.54 -4.47 4.53
N ASN A 59 -4.47 -5.29 5.04
CA ASN A 59 -5.69 -5.62 4.31
C ASN A 59 -6.57 -4.39 4.09
N ASP A 60 -6.73 -3.54 5.11
CA ASP A 60 -7.46 -2.28 4.99
C ASP A 60 -6.80 -1.34 3.97
N TYR A 61 -5.46 -1.27 3.97
CA TYR A 61 -4.71 -0.49 2.98
C TYR A 61 -4.98 -0.98 1.56
N VAL A 62 -4.87 -2.29 1.32
CA VAL A 62 -5.14 -2.90 0.01
C VAL A 62 -6.52 -2.53 -0.50
N VAL A 63 -7.57 -2.66 0.33
CA VAL A 63 -8.94 -2.32 -0.05
C VAL A 63 -9.07 -0.84 -0.48
N LYS A 64 -8.37 0.07 0.21
CA LYS A 64 -8.41 1.50 -0.10
C LYS A 64 -7.72 1.88 -1.41
N ILE A 65 -6.72 1.11 -1.84
CA ILE A 65 -5.90 1.45 -3.02
C ILE A 65 -6.23 0.61 -4.25
N GLN A 66 -6.96 -0.50 -4.12
CA GLN A 66 -7.38 -1.33 -5.25
C GLN A 66 -8.11 -0.49 -6.32
N GLY A 67 -7.71 -0.66 -7.58
CA GLY A 67 -8.32 0.03 -8.72
C GLY A 67 -7.89 1.49 -8.89
N LYS A 68 -7.24 2.09 -7.89
CA LYS A 68 -6.70 3.45 -7.96
C LYS A 68 -5.38 3.48 -8.74
N LEU A 69 -4.94 4.69 -9.10
CA LEU A 69 -3.57 4.95 -9.51
C LEU A 69 -2.70 5.21 -8.27
N LEU A 70 -1.62 4.44 -8.14
CA LEU A 70 -0.55 4.71 -7.20
C LEU A 70 0.47 5.63 -7.85
N VAL A 71 0.73 6.77 -7.23
CA VAL A 71 1.69 7.78 -7.67
C VAL A 71 2.89 7.74 -6.74
N GLN A 72 4.02 7.25 -7.25
CA GLN A 72 5.28 7.21 -6.52
C GLN A 72 6.07 8.50 -6.75
N HIS A 73 6.70 9.04 -5.71
CA HIS A 73 7.53 10.25 -5.76
C HIS A 73 6.82 11.44 -6.43
N ALA A 74 5.57 11.73 -6.03
CA ALA A 74 4.71 12.71 -6.69
C ALA A 74 5.36 14.12 -6.85
N GLY A 75 6.24 14.51 -5.91
CA GLY A 75 6.97 15.78 -5.95
C GLY A 75 8.24 15.80 -6.81
N SER A 76 8.67 14.67 -7.37
CA SER A 76 9.88 14.58 -8.19
C SER A 76 9.54 14.39 -9.67
N SER A 77 9.83 15.40 -10.50
CA SER A 77 9.54 15.35 -11.94
C SER A 77 10.26 14.23 -12.69
N ASN A 78 11.40 13.75 -12.17
CA ASN A 78 12.25 12.75 -12.84
C ASN A 78 12.01 11.32 -12.35
N LEU A 79 11.40 11.16 -11.16
CA LEU A 79 11.19 9.85 -10.53
C LEU A 79 9.72 9.47 -10.42
N ARG A 80 8.83 10.40 -10.74
CA ARG A 80 7.39 10.17 -10.65
C ARG A 80 6.96 9.00 -11.53
N ARG A 81 6.26 8.04 -10.93
CA ARG A 81 5.67 6.89 -11.61
C ARG A 81 4.22 6.75 -11.20
N ASP A 82 3.34 6.68 -12.19
CA ASP A 82 1.90 6.49 -11.99
C ASP A 82 1.56 5.07 -12.47
N VAL A 83 1.10 4.20 -11.57
CA VAL A 83 0.83 2.78 -11.85
C VAL A 83 -0.56 2.39 -11.37
N ILE A 84 -1.32 1.68 -12.19
CA ILE A 84 -2.66 1.20 -11.81
C ILE A 84 -2.52 0.04 -10.82
N VAL A 85 -3.19 0.16 -9.68
CA VAL A 85 -3.28 -0.91 -8.71
C VAL A 85 -4.33 -1.93 -9.19
N PRO A 86 -3.99 -3.22 -9.32
CA PRO A 86 -4.94 -4.23 -9.76
C PRO A 86 -6.12 -4.36 -8.79
N MET A 87 -7.34 -4.50 -9.33
CA MET A 87 -8.54 -4.83 -8.52
C MET A 87 -8.42 -6.18 -7.81
N THR A 88 -7.53 -7.05 -8.28
CA THR A 88 -7.28 -8.40 -7.73
C THR A 88 -6.12 -8.45 -6.74
N LEU A 89 -5.53 -7.30 -6.37
CA LEU A 89 -4.48 -7.23 -5.37
C LEU A 89 -4.99 -7.80 -4.04
N THR A 90 -4.21 -8.62 -3.35
CA THR A 90 -4.57 -9.11 -2.01
C THR A 90 -3.59 -8.60 -0.96
N GLY A 91 -3.95 -8.70 0.32
CA GLY A 91 -3.03 -8.40 1.43
C GLY A 91 -1.86 -9.36 1.54
N LEU A 92 -1.30 -9.49 2.73
CA LEU A 92 -0.15 -10.38 2.99
C LEU A 92 -0.43 -11.80 2.48
N GLY A 93 0.58 -12.43 1.88
CA GLY A 93 0.47 -13.83 1.48
C GLY A 93 0.11 -14.71 2.68
N LYS A 94 -0.56 -15.85 2.43
CA LYS A 94 -0.59 -16.91 3.45
C LYS A 94 0.86 -17.21 3.83
N PRO A 95 1.18 -17.45 5.11
CA PRO A 95 2.53 -17.86 5.48
C PRO A 95 2.91 -19.04 4.60
N GLN A 96 3.98 -18.90 3.82
CA GLN A 96 4.56 -20.06 3.15
C GLN A 96 4.82 -21.10 4.23
N PRO A 97 4.31 -22.34 4.09
CA PRO A 97 4.71 -23.38 5.02
C PRO A 97 6.23 -23.47 4.91
N CYS A 98 6.93 -23.26 6.04
CA CYS A 98 8.35 -23.56 6.12
C CYS A 98 8.47 -25.05 5.81
N THR A 99 8.85 -25.38 4.59
CA THR A 99 9.22 -26.75 4.23
C THR A 99 10.45 -27.09 5.08
N PRO A 100 10.40 -28.14 5.91
CA PRO A 100 11.52 -28.55 6.76
C PRO A 100 12.75 -28.94 5.97
#